data_AF-A0A183IKM1-F1
#
_entry.id   AF-A0A183IKM1-F1
#
_cell.length_a   1.000
_cell.length_b   1.000
_cell.length_c   1.000
_cell.angle_alpha   90.00
_cell.angle_beta   90.00
_cell.angle_gamma   90.00
#
_symmetry.space_group_name_H-M   'P 1'
#
loop_
_entity.id
_entity.type
_entity.pdbx_description
1 polymer ?
#
loop_
_entity_poly.entity_id
_entity_poly.type
_entity_poly.pdbx_seq_one_letter_code
_entity_poly.pdbx_strand_id
1 'polypeptide(L)'
;MNETAEDVFAPFFGCYLLLSDSQNPKFKNRTYVGFTVNPSRRLKQHNRGIVAGGAWRTNDKGPWKMVLIVHGFPNRICALRFEWAWQHPKKSRRLRDLHLTQRCNETHLNYHLRILASMLAIGPWNRLPLTLRWFHEQYKIQMPFTPSRPSHIPEVAGQIKIVRNKSSMACFDQEITCHICATEVTQHAPVRCSNESCKTFFHKICLARKFLENEPKFLLPISGHCPVCSTPLLWGALIAACNENIIDSSDSDIDFE
;
A
#
# COMPACT_ATOMS: atom_id res chain seq x y z
N MET A 1 -9.64 -21.45 12.55
CA MET A 1 -8.92 -20.41 13.33
C MET A 1 -9.52 -19.09 12.90
N ASN A 2 -10.02 -18.29 13.84
CA ASN A 2 -10.68 -17.02 13.52
C ASN A 2 -9.62 -16.05 12.96
N GLU A 3 -9.64 -15.82 11.65
CA GLU A 3 -8.85 -14.77 11.00
C GLU A 3 -9.36 -13.41 11.52
N THR A 4 -8.68 -12.82 12.49
CA THR A 4 -8.99 -11.48 12.97
C THR A 4 -8.68 -10.49 11.85
N ALA A 5 -9.71 -9.79 11.35
CA ALA A 5 -9.54 -8.72 10.38
C ALA A 5 -8.80 -7.56 11.04
N GLU A 6 -7.70 -7.11 10.43
CA GLU A 6 -7.00 -5.91 10.88
C GLU A 6 -7.71 -4.67 10.36
N ASP A 7 -7.88 -3.68 11.25
CA ASP A 7 -8.44 -2.39 10.90
C ASP A 7 -7.39 -1.58 10.11
N VAL A 8 -7.81 -1.06 8.95
CA VAL A 8 -7.02 -0.16 8.11
C VAL A 8 -7.83 1.12 7.90
N PHE A 9 -7.19 2.28 8.04
CA PHE A 9 -7.89 3.56 7.96
C PHE A 9 -8.12 4.03 6.52
N ALA A 10 -9.24 4.70 6.30
CA ALA A 10 -9.51 5.45 5.08
C ALA A 10 -8.73 6.79 5.06
N PRO A 11 -8.38 7.35 3.88
CA PRO A 11 -8.65 6.81 2.54
C PRO A 11 -7.77 5.59 2.23
N PHE A 12 -8.40 4.55 1.66
CA PHE A 12 -7.73 3.30 1.30
C PHE A 12 -7.55 3.20 -0.21
N PHE A 13 -6.34 2.87 -0.65
CA PHE A 13 -6.00 2.62 -2.04
C PHE A 13 -5.20 1.33 -2.13
N GLY A 14 -5.69 0.36 -2.91
CA GLY A 14 -5.02 -0.93 -3.06
C GLY A 14 -5.09 -1.51 -4.46
N CYS A 15 -4.03 -2.21 -4.84
CA CYS A 15 -3.92 -2.99 -6.06
C CYS A 15 -3.88 -4.47 -5.70
N TYR A 16 -4.81 -5.26 -6.23
CA TYR A 16 -5.00 -6.66 -5.86
C TYR A 16 -4.73 -7.62 -7.01
N LEU A 17 -4.45 -8.88 -6.66
CA LEU A 17 -4.39 -10.00 -7.58
C LEU A 17 -5.50 -11.01 -7.23
N LEU A 18 -6.37 -11.28 -8.18
CA LEU A 18 -7.37 -12.34 -8.10
C LEU A 18 -6.84 -13.62 -8.76
N LEU A 19 -7.31 -14.75 -8.25
CA LEU A 19 -7.16 -16.08 -8.83
C LEU A 19 -8.55 -16.69 -9.00
N SER A 20 -8.83 -17.23 -10.19
CA SER A 20 -10.06 -17.97 -10.45
C SER A 20 -9.94 -19.39 -9.88
N ASP A 21 -10.93 -19.77 -9.08
CA ASP A 21 -11.18 -21.12 -8.60
C ASP A 21 -12.37 -21.76 -9.34
N SER A 22 -12.53 -21.44 -10.63
CA SER A 22 -13.59 -22.00 -11.45
C SER A 22 -13.47 -23.52 -11.56
N GLN A 23 -14.61 -24.21 -11.51
CA GLN A 23 -14.68 -25.64 -11.81
C GLN A 23 -14.39 -25.93 -13.29
N ASN A 24 -14.60 -24.94 -14.18
CA ASN A 24 -14.26 -25.07 -15.58
C ASN A 24 -12.73 -24.98 -15.77
N PRO A 25 -12.05 -26.04 -16.28
CA PRO A 25 -10.60 -26.04 -16.46
C PRO A 25 -10.07 -24.91 -17.34
N LYS A 26 -10.88 -24.38 -18.26
CA LYS A 26 -10.51 -23.25 -19.14
C LYS A 26 -10.27 -21.94 -18.36
N PHE A 27 -10.97 -21.77 -17.24
CA PHE A 27 -10.96 -20.55 -16.44
C PHE A 27 -10.24 -20.72 -15.11
N LYS A 28 -10.11 -21.96 -14.61
CA LYS A 28 -9.31 -22.28 -13.43
C LYS A 28 -7.90 -21.70 -13.54
N ASN A 29 -7.39 -21.15 -12.44
CA ASN A 29 -6.06 -20.55 -12.34
C ASN A 29 -5.82 -19.32 -13.24
N ARG A 30 -6.87 -18.74 -13.84
CA ARG A 30 -6.78 -17.41 -14.46
C ARG A 30 -6.53 -16.38 -13.38
N THR A 31 -5.75 -15.35 -13.71
CA THR A 31 -5.48 -14.22 -12.82
C THR A 31 -6.15 -12.95 -13.32
N TYR A 32 -6.39 -12.02 -12.41
CA TYR A 32 -6.82 -10.67 -12.73
C TYR A 32 -6.19 -9.67 -11.76
N VAL A 33 -5.54 -8.63 -12.29
CA VAL A 33 -4.99 -7.52 -11.50
C VAL A 33 -5.96 -6.35 -11.59
N GLY A 34 -6.25 -5.71 -10.46
CA GLY A 34 -7.09 -4.51 -10.46
C GLY A 34 -6.84 -3.58 -9.28
N PHE A 35 -7.53 -2.45 -9.30
CA PHE A 35 -7.49 -1.42 -8.26
C PHE A 35 -8.81 -1.34 -7.48
N THR A 36 -8.74 -1.01 -6.18
CA THR A 36 -9.92 -0.80 -5.34
C THR A 36 -9.65 0.16 -4.18
N VAL A 37 -10.72 0.81 -3.73
CA VAL A 37 -10.81 1.52 -2.44
C VAL A 37 -11.54 0.71 -1.36
N ASN A 38 -12.16 -0.41 -1.75
CA ASN A 38 -12.85 -1.34 -0.85
C ASN A 38 -12.71 -2.79 -1.37
N PRO A 39 -11.76 -3.57 -0.83
CA PRO A 39 -11.47 -4.93 -1.30
C PRO A 39 -12.66 -5.88 -1.20
N SER A 40 -13.37 -5.87 -0.06
CA SER A 40 -14.51 -6.73 0.21
C SER A 40 -15.67 -6.47 -0.75
N ARG A 41 -15.98 -5.19 -1.01
CA ARG A 41 -17.01 -4.82 -2.00
C ARG A 41 -16.57 -5.25 -3.41
N ARG A 42 -15.34 -4.93 -3.82
CA ARG A 42 -14.86 -5.21 -5.17
C ARG A 42 -14.81 -6.71 -5.48
N LEU A 43 -14.42 -7.55 -4.51
CA LEU A 43 -14.45 -9.01 -4.66
C LEU A 43 -15.89 -9.53 -4.88
N LYS A 44 -16.87 -8.99 -4.14
CA LYS A 44 -18.30 -9.32 -4.35
C LYS A 44 -18.77 -8.91 -5.75
N GLN A 45 -18.37 -7.74 -6.25
CA GLN A 45 -18.71 -7.29 -7.60
C GLN A 45 -18.17 -8.26 -8.67
N HIS A 46 -16.90 -8.68 -8.56
CA HIS A 46 -16.32 -9.68 -9.49
C HIS A 46 -17.07 -11.01 -9.47
N ASN A 47 -17.50 -11.48 -8.30
CA ASN A 47 -18.20 -12.75 -8.15
C ASN A 47 -19.69 -12.69 -8.53
N ARG A 48 -20.31 -11.51 -8.51
CA ARG A 48 -21.68 -11.28 -9.00
C ARG A 48 -21.74 -10.95 -10.50
N GLY A 49 -20.60 -10.66 -11.12
CA GLY A 49 -20.49 -10.37 -12.54
C GLY A 49 -20.73 -8.91 -12.90
N ILE A 50 -20.78 -8.64 -14.20
CA ILE A 50 -20.80 -7.30 -14.78
C ILE A 50 -22.02 -6.46 -14.35
N VAL A 51 -23.17 -7.10 -14.16
CA VAL A 51 -24.41 -6.44 -13.71
C VAL A 51 -24.26 -5.79 -12.34
N ALA A 52 -23.38 -6.33 -11.49
CA ALA A 52 -23.07 -5.79 -10.17
C ALA A 52 -21.84 -4.86 -10.16
N GLY A 53 -21.37 -4.41 -11.34
CA GLY A 53 -20.17 -3.59 -11.48
C GLY A 53 -18.86 -4.39 -11.51
N GLY A 54 -18.91 -5.70 -11.73
CA GLY A 54 -17.73 -6.53 -11.96
C GLY A 54 -17.05 -6.22 -13.30
N ALA A 55 -15.73 -6.40 -13.38
CA ALA A 55 -15.02 -6.19 -14.64
C ALA A 55 -15.47 -7.22 -15.69
N TRP A 56 -15.70 -6.79 -16.94
CA TRP A 56 -16.06 -7.68 -18.05
C TRP A 56 -15.09 -8.87 -18.20
N ARG A 57 -13.79 -8.63 -18.02
CA ARG A 57 -12.77 -9.70 -18.11
C ARG A 57 -12.96 -10.82 -17.08
N THR A 58 -13.65 -10.54 -15.98
CA THR A 58 -13.90 -11.47 -14.87
C THR A 58 -15.26 -12.15 -14.91
N ASN A 59 -16.17 -11.71 -15.79
CA ASN A 59 -17.53 -12.24 -15.89
C ASN A 59 -17.53 -13.74 -16.23
N ASP A 60 -18.37 -14.52 -15.54
CA ASP A 60 -18.57 -15.98 -15.71
C ASP A 60 -17.30 -16.84 -15.65
N LYS A 61 -16.24 -16.31 -15.04
CA LYS A 61 -14.94 -16.99 -14.90
C LYS A 61 -14.56 -17.21 -13.44
N GLY A 62 -15.49 -16.95 -12.52
CA GLY A 62 -15.32 -17.16 -11.09
C GLY A 62 -15.66 -18.59 -10.63
N PRO A 63 -15.75 -18.80 -9.30
CA PRO A 63 -15.55 -17.79 -8.26
C PRO A 63 -14.10 -17.30 -8.22
N TRP A 64 -13.92 -16.01 -7.96
CA TRP A 64 -12.64 -15.35 -7.78
C TRP A 64 -12.29 -15.30 -6.30
N LYS A 65 -11.01 -15.53 -6.01
CA LYS A 65 -10.39 -15.34 -4.70
C LYS A 65 -9.38 -14.21 -4.81
N MET A 66 -9.39 -13.27 -3.87
CA MET A 66 -8.32 -12.28 -3.77
C MET A 66 -7.15 -12.94 -3.08
N VAL A 67 -6.04 -13.17 -3.79
CA VAL A 67 -4.87 -13.84 -3.22
C VAL A 67 -4.05 -12.87 -2.37
N LEU A 68 -3.83 -11.68 -2.91
CA LEU A 68 -3.04 -10.64 -2.28
C LEU A 68 -3.51 -9.24 -2.67
N ILE A 69 -3.16 -8.27 -1.84
CA ILE A 69 -3.35 -6.85 -2.11
C ILE A 69 -2.14 -6.04 -1.63
N VAL A 70 -1.65 -5.16 -2.49
CA VAL A 70 -0.68 -4.12 -2.15
C VAL A 70 -1.46 -2.86 -1.82
N HIS A 71 -1.26 -2.28 -0.64
CA HIS A 71 -1.95 -1.06 -0.21
C HIS A 71 -0.99 -0.11 0.52
N GLY A 72 -1.49 1.04 1.00
CA GLY A 72 -0.66 2.12 1.55
C GLY A 72 -0.19 3.14 0.49
N PHE A 73 -0.82 3.15 -0.69
CA PHE A 73 -0.51 4.16 -1.71
C PHE A 73 -0.94 5.55 -1.21
N PRO A 74 -0.13 6.59 -1.47
CA PRO A 74 -0.42 7.94 -0.97
C PRO A 74 -1.66 8.58 -1.62
N ASN A 75 -2.05 8.12 -2.80
CA ASN A 75 -3.25 8.54 -3.50
C ASN A 75 -3.64 7.55 -4.61
N ARG A 76 -4.85 7.73 -5.16
CA ARG A 76 -5.39 6.99 -6.30
C ARG A 76 -4.46 6.96 -7.52
N ILE A 77 -3.80 8.07 -7.85
CA ILE A 77 -2.95 8.18 -9.05
C ILE A 77 -1.74 7.24 -8.94
N CYS A 78 -1.09 7.21 -7.78
CA CYS A 78 0.02 6.31 -7.50
C CYS A 78 -0.41 4.84 -7.61
N ALA A 79 -1.58 4.49 -7.05
CA ALA A 79 -2.13 3.13 -7.13
C ALA A 79 -2.47 2.74 -8.58
N LEU A 80 -3.12 3.61 -9.36
CA LEU A 80 -3.46 3.30 -10.75
C LEU A 80 -2.22 3.17 -11.65
N ARG A 81 -1.19 3.97 -11.43
CA ARG A 81 0.10 3.80 -12.13
C ARG A 81 0.76 2.47 -11.79
N PHE A 82 0.64 2.01 -10.55
CA PHE A 82 1.10 0.69 -10.12
C PHE A 82 0.31 -0.41 -10.81
N GLU A 83 -1.02 -0.38 -10.74
CA GLU A 83 -1.92 -1.35 -11.36
C GLU A 83 -1.65 -1.50 -12.86
N TRP A 84 -1.56 -0.38 -13.59
CA TRP A 84 -1.28 -0.39 -15.03
C TRP A 84 0.08 -1.04 -15.34
N ALA A 85 1.12 -0.71 -14.57
CA ALA A 85 2.45 -1.29 -14.77
C ALA A 85 2.46 -2.80 -14.49
N TRP A 86 1.69 -3.26 -13.51
CA TRP A 86 1.55 -4.67 -13.18
C TRP A 86 0.76 -5.45 -14.25
N GLN A 87 -0.26 -4.83 -14.85
CA GLN A 87 -1.00 -5.39 -15.99
C GLN A 87 -0.18 -5.41 -17.28
N HIS A 88 0.72 -4.43 -17.45
CA HIS A 88 1.43 -4.19 -18.71
C HIS A 88 2.95 -4.06 -18.55
N PRO A 89 3.65 -5.08 -18.00
CA PRO A 89 5.09 -5.00 -17.72
C PRO A 89 5.93 -4.70 -18.96
N LYS A 90 5.57 -5.26 -20.12
CA LYS A 90 6.28 -5.03 -21.40
C LYS A 90 6.15 -3.60 -21.95
N LYS A 91 5.06 -2.89 -21.58
CA LYS A 91 4.82 -1.50 -22.03
C LYS A 91 5.30 -0.48 -20.99
N SER A 92 5.42 -0.89 -19.74
CA SER A 92 5.88 -0.03 -18.66
C SER A 92 7.33 0.36 -18.86
N ARG A 93 7.59 1.67 -18.94
CA ARG A 93 8.94 2.23 -19.04
C ARG A 93 9.90 1.73 -17.96
N ARG A 94 9.38 1.35 -16.79
CA ARG A 94 10.17 0.88 -15.64
C ARG A 94 10.44 -0.62 -15.64
N LEU A 95 9.67 -1.39 -16.41
CA LEU A 95 9.71 -2.85 -16.39
C LEU A 95 10.10 -3.46 -17.74
N ARG A 96 9.98 -2.72 -18.84
CA ARG A 96 10.27 -3.21 -20.20
C ARG A 96 11.69 -3.76 -20.33
N ASP A 97 12.66 -3.08 -19.72
CA ASP A 97 14.08 -3.44 -19.80
C ASP A 97 14.44 -4.65 -18.91
N LEU A 98 13.54 -5.04 -18.00
CA LEU A 98 13.67 -6.26 -17.20
C LEU A 98 13.23 -7.53 -17.96
N HIS A 99 12.68 -7.38 -19.17
CA HIS A 99 12.27 -8.48 -20.04
C HIS A 99 11.40 -9.54 -19.33
N LEU A 100 10.47 -9.09 -18.50
CA LEU A 100 9.59 -9.96 -17.72
C LEU A 100 8.58 -10.67 -18.65
N THR A 101 8.93 -11.89 -19.07
CA THR A 101 8.06 -12.80 -19.84
C THR A 101 7.70 -14.01 -19.00
N GLN A 102 6.53 -14.60 -19.24
CA GLN A 102 6.11 -15.83 -18.56
C GLN A 102 7.01 -16.98 -19.01
N ARG A 103 7.60 -17.69 -18.04
CA ARG A 103 8.52 -18.82 -18.30
C ARG A 103 7.72 -20.07 -18.67
N CYS A 104 8.39 -21.05 -19.26
CA CYS A 104 7.80 -22.38 -19.46
C CYS A 104 7.38 -22.96 -18.10
N ASN A 105 6.21 -23.59 -18.05
CA ASN A 105 5.63 -24.19 -16.83
C ASN A 105 5.36 -23.22 -15.66
N GLU A 106 5.53 -21.91 -15.84
CA GLU A 106 5.18 -20.92 -14.83
C GLU A 106 3.67 -20.67 -14.84
N THR A 107 3.03 -20.77 -13.68
CA THR A 107 1.61 -20.43 -13.55
C THR A 107 1.39 -18.93 -13.76
N HIS A 108 0.17 -18.54 -14.16
CA HIS A 108 -0.16 -17.11 -14.25
C HIS A 108 0.00 -16.39 -12.90
N LEU A 109 -0.28 -17.08 -11.79
CA LEU A 109 -0.07 -16.57 -10.44
C LEU A 109 1.41 -16.25 -10.20
N ASN A 110 2.31 -17.21 -10.43
CA ASN A 110 3.76 -17.05 -10.23
C ASN A 110 4.34 -15.94 -11.11
N TYR A 111 3.88 -15.86 -12.36
CA TYR A 111 4.28 -14.79 -13.28
C TYR A 111 3.92 -13.41 -12.72
N HIS A 112 2.69 -13.22 -12.23
CA HIS A 112 2.26 -11.95 -11.64
C HIS A 112 2.96 -11.63 -10.31
N LEU A 113 3.25 -12.65 -9.48
CA LEU A 113 4.02 -12.50 -8.25
C LEU A 113 5.46 -12.05 -8.53
N ARG A 114 6.11 -12.60 -9.57
CA ARG A 114 7.46 -12.19 -9.98
C ARG A 114 7.50 -10.77 -10.53
N ILE A 115 6.48 -10.35 -11.28
CA ILE A 115 6.36 -8.95 -11.71
C ILE A 115 6.23 -8.04 -10.49
N LEU A 116 5.37 -8.41 -9.55
CA LEU A 116 5.16 -7.65 -8.31
C LEU A 116 6.46 -7.50 -7.52
N ALA A 117 7.20 -8.60 -7.31
CA ALA A 117 8.51 -8.56 -6.64
C ALA A 117 9.48 -7.59 -7.33
N SER A 118 9.52 -7.61 -8.66
CA SER A 118 10.35 -6.70 -9.46
C SER A 118 9.91 -5.23 -9.29
N MET A 119 8.60 -4.97 -9.26
CA MET A 119 8.05 -3.63 -9.02
C MET A 119 8.42 -3.11 -7.63
N LEU A 120 8.27 -3.93 -6.58
CA LEU A 120 8.60 -3.52 -5.21
C LEU A 120 10.09 -3.25 -5.01
N ALA A 121 10.97 -3.79 -5.85
CA ALA A 121 12.41 -3.55 -5.77
C ALA A 121 12.89 -2.27 -6.50
N ILE A 122 12.06 -1.67 -7.37
CA ILE A 122 12.46 -0.51 -8.19
C ILE A 122 11.69 0.77 -7.86
N GLY A 123 12.33 1.90 -8.14
CA GLY A 123 11.70 3.22 -7.99
C GLY A 123 10.52 3.40 -8.95
N PRO A 124 9.45 4.11 -8.56
CA PRO A 124 9.33 4.85 -7.29
C PRO A 124 8.77 3.99 -6.14
N TRP A 125 8.33 2.76 -6.41
CA TRP A 125 7.53 1.96 -5.48
C TRP A 125 8.33 1.47 -4.28
N ASN A 126 9.63 1.21 -4.47
CA ASN A 126 10.56 0.77 -3.44
C ASN A 126 10.90 1.80 -2.34
N ARG A 127 10.26 2.98 -2.33
CA ARG A 127 10.36 3.97 -1.22
C ARG A 127 8.99 4.44 -0.74
N LEU A 128 7.92 3.85 -1.26
CA LEU A 128 6.56 4.12 -0.79
C LEU A 128 6.27 3.27 0.46
N PRO A 129 5.48 3.77 1.41
CA PRO A 129 5.11 3.04 2.62
C PRO A 129 4.02 2.00 2.32
N LEU A 130 4.32 1.09 1.39
CA LEU A 130 3.39 0.06 0.95
C LEU A 130 3.35 -1.09 1.94
N THR A 131 2.23 -1.79 1.97
CA THR A 131 2.05 -3.04 2.70
C THR A 131 1.59 -4.12 1.74
N LEU A 132 2.22 -5.29 1.80
CA LEU A 132 1.80 -6.49 1.07
C LEU A 132 0.93 -7.35 1.98
N ARG A 133 -0.36 -7.49 1.68
CA ARG A 133 -1.27 -8.32 2.46
C ARG A 133 -1.70 -9.57 1.70
N TRP A 134 -1.62 -10.72 2.35
CA TRP A 134 -2.09 -12.01 1.86
C TRP A 134 -3.40 -12.40 2.51
N PHE A 135 -4.39 -12.83 1.72
CA PHE A 135 -5.66 -13.33 2.24
C PHE A 135 -5.70 -14.85 2.39
N HIS A 136 -4.69 -15.54 1.84
CA HIS A 136 -4.65 -16.98 1.75
C HIS A 136 -3.19 -17.46 1.85
N GLU A 137 -2.80 -17.93 3.03
CA GLU A 137 -1.40 -18.29 3.33
C GLU A 137 -0.82 -19.36 2.39
N GLN A 138 -1.65 -20.27 1.89
CA GLN A 138 -1.22 -21.32 0.97
C GLN A 138 -0.52 -20.79 -0.30
N TYR A 139 -0.80 -19.56 -0.72
CA TYR A 139 -0.16 -18.96 -1.90
C TYR A 139 1.13 -18.19 -1.57
N LYS A 140 1.44 -17.99 -0.28
CA LYS A 140 2.69 -17.38 0.18
C LYS A 140 3.92 -18.20 -0.21
N ILE A 141 3.73 -19.51 -0.35
CA ILE A 141 4.78 -20.52 -0.63
C ILE A 141 5.42 -20.34 -2.03
N GLN A 142 4.88 -19.47 -2.89
CA GLN A 142 5.30 -19.31 -4.29
C GLN A 142 6.13 -18.04 -4.59
N MET A 143 6.57 -17.31 -3.55
CA MET A 143 7.58 -16.24 -3.69
C MET A 143 8.96 -16.81 -3.31
N PRO A 144 9.71 -17.46 -4.23
CA PRO A 144 11.10 -17.77 -3.96
C PRO A 144 11.84 -16.44 -3.79
N PHE A 145 12.15 -16.15 -2.54
CA PHE A 145 12.94 -15.03 -2.06
C PHE A 145 14.08 -14.67 -3.03
N THR A 146 14.07 -13.44 -3.56
CA THR A 146 15.33 -12.72 -3.76
C THR A 146 15.58 -11.86 -2.51
N PRO A 147 16.84 -11.68 -2.06
CA PRO A 147 17.22 -10.82 -0.92
C PRO A 147 16.96 -9.31 -1.16
N SER A 148 16.09 -8.94 -2.09
CA SER A 148 15.90 -7.59 -2.64
C SER A 148 14.57 -6.92 -2.29
N ARG A 149 13.76 -7.50 -1.38
CA ARG A 149 12.55 -6.82 -0.90
C ARG A 149 12.95 -5.66 0.03
N PRO A 150 12.42 -4.44 -0.17
CA PRO A 150 12.68 -3.36 0.78
C PRO A 150 12.16 -3.72 2.17
N SER A 151 13.03 -3.66 3.18
CA SER A 151 12.73 -4.06 4.57
C SER A 151 11.57 -3.28 5.21
N HIS A 152 11.27 -2.09 4.70
CA HIS A 152 10.18 -1.23 5.18
C HIS A 152 8.80 -1.55 4.59
N ILE A 153 8.70 -2.51 3.66
CA ILE A 153 7.41 -2.95 3.09
C ILE A 153 6.99 -4.23 3.85
N PRO A 154 6.15 -4.13 4.89
CA PRO A 154 5.75 -5.28 5.68
C PRO A 154 4.89 -6.25 4.87
N GLU A 155 4.95 -7.51 5.28
CA GLU A 155 4.07 -8.56 4.79
C GLU A 155 3.15 -8.98 5.92
N VAL A 156 1.84 -8.90 5.70
CA VAL A 156 0.81 -9.19 6.68
C VAL A 156 -0.19 -10.19 6.12
N ALA A 157 -0.84 -10.96 6.98
CA ALA A 157 -1.87 -11.92 6.58
C ALA A 157 -3.26 -11.46 7.04
N GLY A 158 -4.31 -12.08 6.51
CA GLY A 158 -5.68 -11.94 7.00
C GLY A 158 -6.53 -10.91 6.24
N GLN A 159 -7.76 -10.76 6.72
CA GLN A 159 -8.78 -9.89 6.10
C GLN A 159 -8.53 -8.41 6.40
N ILE A 160 -9.07 -7.54 5.54
CA ILE A 160 -9.04 -6.08 5.73
C ILE A 160 -10.41 -5.61 6.18
N LYS A 161 -10.44 -4.84 7.26
CA LYS A 161 -11.60 -4.05 7.63
C LYS A 161 -11.25 -2.57 7.48
N ILE A 162 -11.92 -1.87 6.57
CA ILE A 162 -11.68 -0.45 6.37
C ILE A 162 -12.51 0.32 7.39
N VAL A 163 -11.84 1.11 8.23
CA VAL A 163 -12.47 1.96 9.23
C VAL A 163 -12.30 3.42 8.81
N ARG A 164 -13.38 4.19 8.90
CA ARG A 164 -13.31 5.64 8.75
C ARG A 164 -12.82 6.21 10.08
N ASN A 165 -11.76 7.00 10.04
CA ASN A 165 -11.35 7.71 11.24
C ASN A 165 -12.40 8.78 11.54
N LYS A 166 -13.02 8.71 12.73
CA LYS A 166 -13.84 9.79 13.29
C LYS A 166 -12.94 10.62 14.19
N SER A 167 -11.86 11.18 13.65
CA SER A 167 -11.03 12.09 14.43
C SER A 167 -11.74 13.43 14.49
N SER A 168 -12.37 13.72 15.63
CA SER A 168 -12.54 15.10 16.07
C SER A 168 -11.13 15.72 16.09
N MET A 169 -10.92 16.83 15.37
CA MET A 169 -9.68 17.60 15.48
C MET A 169 -9.35 17.77 16.97
N ALA A 170 -8.28 17.13 17.43
CA ALA A 170 -7.67 17.53 18.68
C ALA A 170 -7.07 18.91 18.40
N CYS A 171 -7.77 19.96 18.82
CA CYS A 171 -7.21 21.30 18.86
C CYS A 171 -6.00 21.23 19.80
N PHE A 172 -4.80 21.26 19.23
CA PHE A 172 -3.61 21.44 20.02
C PHE A 172 -3.60 22.91 20.44
N ASP A 173 -4.17 23.21 21.61
CA ASP A 173 -4.16 24.55 22.22
C ASP A 173 -2.74 25.01 22.66
N GLN A 174 -1.70 24.28 22.29
CA GLN A 174 -0.32 24.52 22.70
C GLN A 174 0.56 24.75 21.47
N GLU A 175 1.35 25.82 21.49
CA GLU A 175 2.32 26.14 20.44
C GLU A 175 3.34 24.99 20.30
N ILE A 176 3.25 24.25 19.18
CA ILE A 176 4.16 23.15 18.89
C ILE A 176 5.37 23.71 18.14
N THR A 177 6.56 23.57 18.71
CA THR A 177 7.82 23.99 18.07
C THR A 177 8.57 22.80 17.49
N CYS A 178 9.14 22.99 16.31
CA CYS A 178 9.98 21.99 15.66
C CYS A 178 11.36 21.95 16.31
N HIS A 179 11.79 20.78 16.77
CA HIS A 179 13.11 20.65 17.40
C HIS A 179 14.29 20.94 16.45
N ILE A 180 14.12 20.78 15.12
CA ILE A 180 15.23 20.94 14.16
C ILE A 180 15.48 22.42 13.80
N CYS A 181 14.44 23.19 13.51
CA CYS A 181 14.58 24.59 13.09
C CYS A 181 14.15 25.60 14.16
N ALA A 182 13.68 25.13 15.32
CA ALA A 182 13.20 25.96 16.43
C ALA A 182 12.05 26.92 16.08
N THR A 183 11.36 26.71 14.96
CA THR A 183 10.19 27.50 14.56
C THR A 183 8.89 26.75 14.85
N GLU A 184 7.79 27.49 14.97
CA GLU A 184 6.45 26.95 15.15
C GLU A 184 6.04 26.01 14.00
N VAL A 185 5.35 24.92 14.34
CA VAL A 185 4.74 24.00 13.39
C VAL A 185 3.30 24.44 13.13
N THR A 186 3.15 25.37 12.19
CA THR A 186 1.85 25.90 11.76
C THR A 186 1.03 24.93 10.91
N GLN A 187 1.59 23.77 10.55
CA GLN A 187 0.93 22.78 9.69
C GLN A 187 0.03 21.86 10.50
N HIS A 188 -1.21 21.65 10.05
CA HIS A 188 -2.06 20.56 10.51
C HIS A 188 -1.29 19.22 10.39
N ALA A 189 -1.07 18.57 11.54
CA ALA A 189 -0.20 17.40 11.78
C ALA A 189 1.33 17.62 11.73
N PRO A 190 1.93 18.06 12.84
CA PRO A 190 3.35 17.85 13.10
C PRO A 190 3.72 16.37 13.13
N VAL A 191 4.99 16.05 12.84
CA VAL A 191 5.52 14.69 13.03
C VAL A 191 6.00 14.54 14.47
N ARG A 192 5.45 13.55 15.18
CA ARG A 192 5.87 13.19 16.54
C ARG A 192 6.76 11.95 16.51
N CYS A 193 7.75 11.89 17.40
CA CYS A 193 8.53 10.67 17.62
C CYS A 193 7.62 9.51 18.07
N SER A 194 7.87 8.28 17.59
CA SER A 194 7.10 7.09 18.00
C SER A 194 7.50 6.54 19.37
N ASN A 195 8.58 7.04 19.98
CA ASN A 195 8.96 6.68 21.35
C ASN A 195 8.11 7.47 22.35
N GLU A 196 7.35 6.78 23.20
CA GLU A 196 6.42 7.39 24.16
C GLU A 196 7.10 8.31 25.17
N SER A 197 8.35 8.02 25.54
CA SER A 197 9.15 8.88 26.43
C SER A 197 9.66 10.14 25.72
N CYS A 198 9.64 10.17 24.38
CA CYS A 198 10.09 11.28 23.56
C CYS A 198 8.90 12.11 23.06
N LYS A 199 8.69 13.29 23.65
CA LYS A 199 7.58 14.20 23.29
C LYS A 199 7.95 15.25 22.24
N THR A 200 8.96 14.98 21.43
CA THR A 200 9.48 15.95 20.46
C THR A 200 8.66 15.97 19.17
N PHE A 201 8.48 17.16 18.61
CA PHE A 201 7.80 17.38 17.35
C PHE A 201 8.74 17.95 16.29
N PHE A 202 8.42 17.69 15.03
CA PHE A 202 9.19 18.12 13.87
C PHE A 202 8.26 18.56 12.73
N HIS A 203 8.68 19.54 11.93
CA HIS A 203 8.11 19.68 10.60
C HIS A 203 8.43 18.44 9.78
N LYS A 204 7.48 18.03 8.93
CA LYS A 204 7.66 16.95 7.95
C LYS A 204 8.93 17.16 7.12
N ILE A 205 9.13 18.36 6.58
CA ILE A 205 10.26 18.67 5.69
C ILE A 205 11.60 18.65 6.45
N CYS A 206 11.64 19.20 7.67
CA CYS A 206 12.86 19.23 8.48
C CYS A 206 13.33 17.81 8.80
N LEU A 207 12.42 16.94 9.27
CA LEU A 207 12.75 15.56 9.57
C LEU A 207 13.11 14.76 8.31
N ALA A 208 12.40 14.98 7.19
CA ALA A 208 12.71 14.34 5.92
C ALA A 208 14.13 14.67 5.45
N ARG A 209 14.50 15.96 5.46
CA ARG A 209 15.85 16.41 5.11
C ARG A 209 16.90 15.75 5.99
N LYS A 210 16.65 15.68 7.31
CA LYS A 210 17.54 15.02 8.26
C LYS A 210 17.75 13.54 7.94
N PHE A 211 16.69 12.81 7.59
CA PHE A 211 16.79 11.40 7.20
C PHE A 211 17.49 11.19 5.84
N LEU A 212 17.47 12.20 4.97
CA LEU A 212 18.04 12.15 3.62
C LEU A 212 19.46 12.71 3.51
N GLU A 213 20.11 13.12 4.61
CA GLU A 213 21.46 13.72 4.58
C GLU A 213 22.48 12.84 3.82
N ASN A 214 22.39 11.52 3.98
CA ASN A 214 23.28 10.55 3.31
C ASN A 214 22.71 10.03 1.98
N GLU A 215 21.54 10.49 1.56
CA GLU A 215 20.78 10.03 0.42
C GLU A 215 20.20 11.20 -0.42
N PRO A 216 20.99 12.23 -0.77
CA PRO A 216 20.47 13.50 -1.30
C PRO A 216 19.78 13.39 -2.67
N LYS A 217 19.97 12.26 -3.38
CA LYS A 217 19.32 11.97 -4.67
C LYS A 217 17.84 11.58 -4.52
N PHE A 218 17.40 11.26 -3.31
CA PHE A 218 16.04 10.82 -3.02
C PHE A 218 15.21 11.93 -2.38
N LEU A 219 13.91 11.93 -2.67
CA LEU A 219 12.96 12.90 -2.11
C LEU A 219 12.17 12.35 -0.93
N LEU A 220 12.02 11.02 -0.85
CA LEU A 220 11.24 10.34 0.18
C LEU A 220 12.19 9.54 1.07
N PRO A 221 12.26 9.81 2.39
CA PRO A 221 13.00 8.95 3.30
C PRO A 221 12.33 7.58 3.42
N ILE A 222 13.13 6.54 3.71
CA ILE A 222 12.60 5.23 4.12
C ILE A 222 12.53 5.17 5.66
N SER A 223 13.64 5.53 6.31
CA SER A 223 13.83 5.44 7.75
C SER A 223 14.91 6.41 8.19
N GLY A 224 15.00 6.63 9.50
CA GLY A 224 16.07 7.40 10.13
C GLY A 224 16.03 7.24 11.64
N HIS A 225 16.82 8.02 12.36
CA HIS A 225 16.82 8.02 13.82
C HIS A 225 16.28 9.35 14.33
N CYS A 226 15.51 9.32 15.42
CA CYS A 226 15.08 10.53 16.08
C CYS A 226 16.30 11.39 16.48
N PRO A 227 16.38 12.68 16.11
CA PRO A 227 17.51 13.54 16.48
C PRO A 227 17.72 13.73 17.99
N VAL A 228 16.72 13.37 18.82
CA VAL A 228 16.76 13.59 20.27
C VAL A 228 17.01 12.29 21.03
N CYS A 229 16.16 11.28 20.86
CA CYS A 229 16.26 10.02 21.60
C CYS A 229 16.94 8.88 20.82
N SER A 230 17.37 9.14 19.58
CA SER A 230 17.99 8.13 18.69
C SER A 230 17.15 6.88 18.41
N THR A 231 15.86 6.86 18.75
CA THR A 231 14.97 5.74 18.40
C THR A 231 14.89 5.58 16.88
N PRO A 232 14.98 4.36 16.33
CA PRO A 232 14.79 4.12 14.90
C PRO A 232 13.33 4.38 14.50
N LEU A 233 13.14 5.15 13.43
CA LEU A 233 11.84 5.58 12.94
C LEU A 233 11.66 5.19 11.47
N LEU A 234 10.49 4.64 11.14
CA LEU A 234 10.07 4.40 9.76
C LEU A 234 9.26 5.59 9.25
N TRP A 235 9.67 6.16 8.13
CA TRP A 235 9.00 7.34 7.55
C TRP A 235 7.53 7.08 7.26
N GLY A 236 7.22 5.91 6.71
CA GLY A 236 5.84 5.49 6.43
C GLY A 236 4.93 5.49 7.65
N ALA A 237 5.40 4.93 8.76
CA ALA A 237 4.64 4.86 10.01
C ALA A 237 4.42 6.26 10.60
N LEU A 238 5.44 7.13 10.57
CA LEU A 238 5.33 8.51 11.04
C LEU A 238 4.27 9.28 10.25
N ILE A 239 4.30 9.21 8.92
CA ILE A 239 3.35 9.94 8.07
C ILE A 239 1.93 9.38 8.20
N ALA A 240 1.77 8.07 8.34
CA ALA A 240 0.47 7.46 8.61
C ALA A 240 -0.14 8.00 9.92
N ALA A 241 0.62 7.96 11.02
CA ALA A 241 0.19 8.50 12.30
C ALA A 241 -0.09 10.01 12.27
N CYS A 242 0.64 10.78 11.45
CA CYS A 242 0.35 12.20 11.24
C CYS A 242 -0.99 12.40 10.54
N ASN A 243 -1.23 11.66 9.47
CA ASN A 243 -2.44 11.82 8.65
C ASN A 243 -3.69 11.32 9.36
N GLU A 244 -3.56 10.34 10.26
CA GLU A 244 -4.67 9.93 11.16
C GLU A 244 -5.20 11.09 12.00
N ASN A 245 -4.42 12.14 12.25
CA ASN A 245 -4.85 13.30 13.02
C ASN A 245 -5.45 14.45 12.18
N ILE A 246 -5.57 14.32 10.84
CA ILE A 246 -5.96 15.42 9.93
C ILE A 246 -7.34 15.24 9.29
N ILE A 247 -7.91 14.03 9.27
CA ILE A 247 -9.04 13.77 8.37
C ILE A 247 -10.35 14.35 8.95
N ASP A 248 -10.69 15.56 8.51
CA ASP A 248 -12.05 16.08 8.47
C ASP A 248 -12.39 16.75 7.13
N SER A 249 -13.65 16.54 6.72
CA SER A 249 -14.51 17.31 5.81
C SER A 249 -13.96 17.95 4.53
N SER A 250 -13.61 17.14 3.51
CA SER A 250 -13.71 17.63 2.11
C SER A 250 -13.84 16.53 1.02
N ASP A 251 -14.36 15.34 1.35
CA ASP A 251 -14.61 14.28 0.35
C ASP A 251 -15.95 13.57 0.63
N SER A 252 -16.94 14.35 1.09
CA SER A 252 -18.32 13.87 1.32
C SER A 252 -19.08 13.57 0.03
N ASP A 253 -18.59 13.97 -1.14
CA ASP A 253 -19.32 13.83 -2.41
C ASP A 253 -18.47 13.16 -3.51
N ILE A 254 -17.93 11.97 -3.22
CA ILE A 254 -17.70 10.99 -4.28
C ILE A 254 -18.67 9.85 -4.05
N ASP A 255 -19.86 10.04 -4.61
CA ASP A 255 -20.88 9.00 -4.67
C ASP A 255 -20.27 7.71 -5.23
N PHE A 256 -20.51 6.67 -4.46
CA PHE A 256 -20.11 5.32 -4.78
C PHE A 256 -21.11 4.71 -5.76
N GLU A 257 -20.89 4.94 -7.05
CA GLU A 257 -21.42 4.10 -8.14
C GLU A 257 -20.29 3.25 -8.77
#